data_AF-A0A951W9Y9-F1
#
_entry.id   AF-A0A951W9Y9-F1
#
_cell.length_a   1.000
_cell.length_b   1.000
_cell.length_c   1.000
_cell.angle_alpha   90.00
_cell.angle_beta   90.00
_cell.angle_gamma   90.00
#
_symmetry.space_group_name_H-M   'P 1'
#
loop_
_entity.id
_entity.type
_entity.pdbx_description
1 polymer ?
#
loop_
_entity_poly.entity_id
_entity_poly.type
_entity_poly.pdbx_seq_one_letter_code
_entity_poly.pdbx_strand_id
1 'polypeptide(L)' 'MRQELIDSPWDFTLYEENGIKILEVVYCNSFVDFSREFTLQGEELNYDFEQLKALAEDIRKNYENYKDREVVE' A
#
# COMPACT_ATOMS: atom_id res chain seq x y z
N MET A 1 14.09 7.95 7.65
CA MET A 1 13.40 7.44 8.85
C MET A 1 11.98 7.16 8.41
N ARG A 2 11.56 5.90 8.51
CA ARG A 2 10.21 5.48 8.13
C ARG A 2 9.26 5.77 9.30
N GLN A 3 8.18 6.47 9.01
CA GLN A 3 7.13 6.79 9.96
C GLN A 3 5.84 6.10 9.52
N GLU A 4 5.17 5.41 10.42
CA GLU A 4 3.82 4.90 10.21
C GLU A 4 2.79 6.02 10.39
N LEU A 5 1.87 6.16 9.44
CA LEU A 5 0.82 7.18 9.44
C LEU A 5 -0.56 6.58 9.72
N ILE A 6 -0.86 5.43 9.13
CA ILE A 6 -2.14 4.72 9.27
C ILE A 6 -1.83 3.24 9.33
N ASP A 7 -2.43 2.55 10.29
CA ASP A 7 -2.38 1.09 10.38
C ASP A 7 -3.79 0.52 10.24
N SER A 8 -3.96 -0.39 9.28
CA SER A 8 -5.13 -1.23 9.12
C SER A 8 -4.68 -2.69 9.13
N PRO A 9 -4.70 -3.34 10.31
CA PRO A 9 -4.21 -4.70 10.45
C PRO A 9 -4.88 -5.63 9.45
N TRP A 10 -4.07 -6.46 8.79
CA TRP A 10 -4.51 -7.45 7.78
C TRP A 10 -5.03 -6.87 6.46
N ASP A 11 -4.92 -5.56 6.24
CA ASP A 11 -5.34 -4.91 4.98
C ASP A 11 -4.20 -4.09 4.38
N PHE A 12 -3.84 -2.99 5.03
CA PHE A 12 -2.73 -2.14 4.60
C PHE A 12 -2.15 -1.30 5.74
N THR A 13 -0.92 -0.84 5.56
CA THR A 13 -0.28 0.14 6.41
C THR A 13 0.30 1.26 5.54
N LEU A 14 0.04 2.51 5.90
CA LEU A 14 0.58 3.68 5.22
C LEU A 14 1.82 4.19 5.97
N TYR A 15 2.92 4.34 5.25
CA TYR A 15 4.15 4.91 5.76
C TYR A 15 4.52 6.19 5.02
N GLU A 16 5.34 7.00 5.67
CA GLU A 16 6.10 8.06 5.05
C GLU A 16 7.59 7.81 5.26
N GLU A 17 8.35 7.79 4.17
CA GLU A 17 9.80 7.69 4.19
C GLU A 17 10.41 8.74 3.27
N ASN A 18 11.21 9.65 3.86
CA ASN A 18 11.88 10.73 3.13
C ASN A 18 10.93 11.60 2.28
N GLY A 19 9.69 11.81 2.76
CA GLY A 19 8.64 12.58 2.06
C GLY A 19 7.89 11.79 0.98
N ILE A 20 8.16 10.49 0.85
CA ILE A 20 7.45 9.58 -0.05
C ILE A 20 6.44 8.78 0.78
N LYS A 21 5.18 8.78 0.33
CA LYS A 21 4.14 7.93 0.93
C LYS A 21 4.16 6.54 0.32
N ILE A 22 4.25 5.52 1.16
CA ILE A 22 4.34 4.11 0.77
C ILE A 22 3.16 3.37 1.38
N LEU A 23 2.40 2.67 0.54
CA LEU A 23 1.32 1.81 0.96
C LEU A 23 1.80 0.35 0.97
N GLU A 24 1.90 -0.24 2.16
CA GLU A 24 2.12 -1.67 2.33
C GLU A 24 0.76 -2.37 2.28
N VAL A 25 0.56 -3.27 1.32
CA VAL A 25 -0.69 -4.00 1.12
C VAL A 25 -0.51 -5.46 1.51
N VAL A 26 -1.38 -5.96 2.38
CA VAL A 26 -1.34 -7.35 2.89
C VAL A 26 -2.17 -8.28 2.01
N TYR A 27 -1.57 -9.37 1.54
CA TYR A 27 -2.21 -10.38 0.71
C TYR A 27 -2.56 -11.63 1.53
N CYS A 28 -3.78 -11.67 2.08
CA CYS A 28 -4.26 -12.76 2.95
C CYS A 28 -4.88 -13.97 2.20
N ASN A 29 -4.75 -14.03 0.87
CA ASN A 29 -5.43 -15.03 0.02
C ASN A 29 -4.56 -16.27 -0.30
N SER A 30 -3.47 -16.48 0.44
CA SER A 30 -2.49 -17.53 0.17
C SER A 30 -2.18 -18.35 1.43
N PHE A 31 -1.51 -19.50 1.29
CA PHE A 31 -1.06 -20.31 2.44
C PHE A 31 -0.09 -19.57 3.38
N VAL A 32 0.45 -18.44 2.92
CA VAL A 32 1.36 -17.56 3.66
C VAL A 32 0.88 -16.13 3.49
N ASP A 33 0.73 -15.41 4.60
CA ASP A 33 0.50 -13.97 4.57
C ASP A 33 1.79 -13.28 4.12
N PHE A 34 1.70 -12.48 3.06
CA PHE A 34 2.79 -11.63 2.60
C PHE A 34 2.28 -10.23 2.33
N SER A 35 3.17 -9.24 2.44
CA SER A 35 2.88 -7.86 2.07
C SER A 35 3.74 -7.41 0.91
N ARG A 36 3.28 -6.39 0.20
CA ARG A 36 4.02 -5.69 -0.87
C ARG A 36 3.85 -4.20 -0.70
N GLU A 37 4.89 -3.45 -0.99
CA GLU A 37 4.95 -2.00 -0.78
C GLU A 37 4.83 -1.25 -2.10
N PHE A 38 4.00 -0.21 -2.14
CA PHE A 38 3.75 0.57 -3.36
C PHE A 38 3.90 2.06 -3.07
N THR A 39 4.58 2.77 -3.97
CA THR A 39 4.69 4.24 -3.87
C THR A 39 3.39 4.90 -4.32
N LEU A 40 2.79 5.72 -3.46
CA LEU A 40 1.61 6.52 -3.80
C LEU A 40 1.98 7.69 -4.70
N GLN A 41 1.11 8.02 -5.67
CA GLN A 41 1.35 9.09 -6.65
C GLN A 41 0.10 9.92 -6.93
N GLY A 42 0.28 11.15 -7.39
CA GLY A 42 -0.83 12.01 -7.84
C GLY A 42 -1.87 12.25 -6.73
N GLU A 43 -3.13 11.93 -7.04
CA GLU A 43 -4.25 12.13 -6.12
C GLU A 43 -4.21 11.20 -4.90
N GLU A 44 -3.57 10.02 -5.03
CA GLU A 44 -3.44 9.01 -3.97
C GLU A 44 -2.74 9.56 -2.73
N LEU A 45 -1.88 10.56 -2.90
CA LEU A 45 -1.17 11.24 -1.80
C LEU A 45 -2.10 11.94 -0.81
N ASN A 46 -3.35 12.23 -1.21
CA ASN A 46 -4.36 12.91 -0.40
C ASN A 46 -5.51 11.99 -0.01
N TYR A 47 -5.43 10.69 -0.29
CA TYR A 47 -6.49 9.75 0.03
C TYR A 47 -6.71 9.66 1.54
N ASP A 48 -7.99 9.61 1.91
CA ASP A 48 -8.40 9.27 3.26
C ASP A 48 -8.35 7.74 3.49
N PHE A 49 -8.71 7.33 4.70
CA PHE A 49 -8.67 5.92 5.09
C PHE A 49 -9.50 5.00 4.16
N GLU A 50 -10.72 5.39 3.80
CA GLU A 50 -11.60 4.55 2.99
C GLU A 50 -11.13 4.49 1.53
N GLN A 51 -10.57 5.58 1.02
CA GLN A 51 -9.95 5.61 -0.30
C GLN A 51 -8.68 4.76 -0.36
N LEU A 52 -7.84 4.80 0.69
CA LEU A 52 -6.66 3.94 0.80
C LEU A 52 -7.04 2.46 0.89
N LYS A 53 -8.12 2.15 1.62
CA LYS A 53 -8.68 0.79 1.67
C LYS A 53 -9.15 0.31 0.29
N ALA A 54 -9.88 1.14 -0.44
CA ALA A 54 -10.31 0.82 -1.79
C ALA A 54 -9.11 0.62 -2.73
N LEU A 55 -8.07 1.44 -2.59
CA LEU A 55 -6.82 1.31 -3.34
C LEU A 55 -6.09 0.00 -3.02
N ALA A 56 -5.97 -0.37 -1.74
CA ALA A 56 -5.35 -1.63 -1.32
C ALA A 56 -6.11 -2.85 -1.88
N GLU A 57 -7.45 -2.81 -1.88
CA GLU A 57 -8.26 -3.84 -2.54
C GLU A 57 -8.04 -3.88 -4.06
N ASP A 58 -7.92 -2.73 -4.71
CA ASP A 58 -7.72 -2.65 -6.15
C ASP A 58 -6.34 -3.17 -6.55
N ILE A 59 -5.29 -2.81 -5.81
CA ILE A 59 -3.93 -3.35 -5.95
C ILE A 59 -3.92 -4.87 -5.81
N ARG A 60 -4.68 -5.43 -4.85
CA ARG A 60 -4.79 -6.89 -4.69
C ARG A 60 -5.43 -7.57 -5.89
N LYS A 61 -6.46 -6.96 -6.48
CA LYS A 61 -7.21 -7.51 -7.62
C LYS A 61 -6.48 -7.30 -8.95
N ASN A 62 -5.75 -6.20 -9.08
CA ASN A 62 -5.18 -5.70 -10.33
C ASN A 62 -3.67 -5.44 -10.23
N TYR A 63 -2.93 -6.29 -9.50
CA TYR A 63 -1.49 -6.11 -9.19
C TYR A 63 -0.63 -5.70 -10.39
N GLU A 64 -0.81 -6.31 -11.57
CA GLU A 64 -0.01 -6.00 -12.75
C GLU A 64 -0.09 -4.52 -13.19
N ASN A 65 -1.16 -3.81 -12.82
CA ASN A 65 -1.31 -2.37 -13.11
C ASN A 65 -0.49 -1.47 -12.17
N TYR A 66 0.01 -2.02 -11.05
CA TYR A 66 0.72 -1.27 -10.00
C TYR A 66 2.17 -1.73 -9.82
N LYS A 67 2.57 -2.77 -10.54
CA LYS A 67 3.88 -3.42 -10.42
C LYS A 67 5.05 -2.49 -10.72
N ASP A 68 4.85 -1.47 -11.56
CA ASP A 68 5.85 -0.45 -11.85
C ASP A 68 6.11 0.52 -10.67
N ARG A 69 5.23 0.53 -9.68
CA ARG A 69 5.31 1.33 -8.45
C ARG A 69 5.68 0.52 -7.22
N GLU A 70 5.83 -0.79 -7.37
CA GLU A 70 6.24 -1.67 -6.28
C GLU A 70 7.66 -1.33 -5.84
N VAL A 71 7.86 -1.15 -4.54
CA VAL A 71 9.18 -0.94 -3.96
C VAL A 71 9.84 -2.32 -3.85
N VAL A 72 10.71 -2.62 -4.83
CA VAL A 72 11.51 -3.84 -4.85
C VAL A 72 12.90 -3.50 -4.33
N GLU A 73 13.24 -3.99 -3.13
CA GLU A 73 14.64 -3.99 -2.64
C GLU A 73 15.55 -4.90 -3.47
#